data_AF-A0A699UGK0-F1
#
_entry.id   AF-A0A699UGK0-F1
#
_cell.length_a   1.000
_cell.length_b   1.000
_cell.length_c   1.000
_cell.angle_alpha   90.00
_cell.angle_beta   90.00
_cell.angle_gamma   90.00
#
_symmetry.space_group_name_H-M   'P 1'
#
loop_
_entity.id
_entity.type
_entity.pdbx_description
1 polymer ?
#
loop_
_entity_poly.entity_id
_entity_poly.type
_entity_poly.pdbx_seq_one_letter_code
_entity_poly.pdbx_strand_id
1 'polypeptide(L)'
;MSGPYKPTTVLVQVVKAIDDSPAVPEHTTVETPTNMSPENKAHFLAEKEAIHLILTRIGDDIYSTVDACQTAQEMWEAIERLQQGESLNIQDVKTNLFWEFEKFTPHDGESMESYYTRFYKLMNEMIRNNLTVTTMQ
;
A
#
# COMPACT_ATOMS: atom_id res chain seq x y z
N MET A 1 -16.33 12.10 4.11
CA MET A 1 -16.35 11.36 2.82
C MET A 1 -17.18 10.12 3.06
N SER A 2 -18.22 9.88 2.25
CA SER A 2 -19.04 8.67 2.38
C SER A 2 -18.15 7.46 2.02
N GLY A 3 -18.25 6.37 2.78
CA GLY A 3 -17.46 5.16 2.56
C GLY A 3 -17.75 4.51 1.20
N PRO A 4 -17.02 3.43 0.85
CA PRO A 4 -17.16 2.75 -0.44
C PRO A 4 -18.61 2.37 -0.73
N TYR A 5 -19.04 2.57 -1.97
CA TYR A 5 -20.40 2.22 -2.36
C TYR A 5 -20.53 0.70 -2.40
N LYS A 6 -21.27 0.13 -1.44
CA LYS A 6 -21.60 -1.29 -1.43
C LYS A 6 -22.88 -1.50 -2.22
N PRO A 7 -22.86 -2.26 -3.34
CA PRO A 7 -24.07 -2.58 -4.08
C PRO A 7 -25.10 -3.19 -3.13
N THR A 8 -26.27 -2.56 -3.03
CA THR A 8 -27.34 -3.02 -2.14
C THR A 8 -28.28 -3.91 -2.93
N THR A 9 -28.98 -4.78 -2.21
CA THR A 9 -29.98 -5.65 -2.80
C THR A 9 -31.32 -4.91 -2.88
N VAL A 10 -31.85 -4.71 -4.09
CA VAL A 10 -33.11 -3.98 -4.29
C VAL A 10 -34.26 -4.97 -4.45
N LEU A 11 -35.33 -4.76 -3.67
CA LEU A 11 -36.61 -5.45 -3.84
C LEU A 11 -37.39 -4.77 -4.97
N VAL A 12 -37.63 -5.49 -6.06
CA VAL A 12 -38.50 -5.03 -7.14
C VAL A 12 -39.95 -5.42 -6.80
N GLN A 13 -40.81 -4.43 -6.56
CA GLN A 13 -42.21 -4.65 -6.21
C GLN A 13 -43.11 -4.96 -7.42
N VAL A 14 -44.15 -5.75 -7.15
CA VAL A 14 -45.18 -6.24 -8.09
C VAL A 14 -45.80 -5.14 -8.95
N VAL A 15 -45.86 -5.38 -10.27
CA VAL A 15 -46.81 -4.71 -11.17
C VAL A 15 -48.09 -5.54 -11.17
N LYS A 16 -49.21 -4.94 -10.72
CA LYS A 16 -50.52 -5.62 -10.67
C LYS A 16 -51.01 -5.87 -12.10
N ALA A 17 -51.45 -7.09 -12.40
CA ALA A 17 -51.97 -7.46 -13.72
C ALA A 17 -53.16 -6.58 -14.11
N ILE A 18 -53.11 -6.00 -15.30
CA ILE A 18 -54.26 -5.33 -15.95
C ILE A 18 -54.60 -6.19 -17.17
N ASP A 19 -55.76 -6.84 -17.05
CA ASP A 19 -56.59 -7.67 -17.96
C ASP A 19 -55.97 -8.60 -19.02
N ASP A 20 -54.72 -8.42 -19.48
CA ASP A 20 -54.13 -9.24 -20.56
C ASP A 20 -52.63 -9.54 -20.38
N SER A 21 -52.03 -9.31 -19.20
CA SER A 21 -50.60 -9.62 -18.96
C SER A 21 -50.33 -10.40 -17.66
N PRO A 22 -49.40 -11.38 -17.69
CA PRO A 22 -49.10 -12.19 -16.52
C PRO A 22 -48.44 -11.37 -15.41
N ALA A 23 -48.85 -11.63 -14.17
CA ALA A 23 -48.27 -11.00 -12.98
C ALA A 23 -46.79 -11.40 -12.83
N VAL A 24 -45.90 -10.41 -12.70
CA VAL A 24 -44.47 -10.65 -12.45
C VAL A 24 -44.26 -10.86 -10.94
N PRO A 25 -43.71 -12.02 -10.50
CA PRO A 25 -43.48 -12.30 -9.09
C PRO A 25 -42.34 -11.45 -8.51
N GLU A 26 -42.38 -11.25 -7.19
CA GLU A 26 -41.32 -10.58 -6.43
C GLU A 26 -39.99 -11.30 -6.66
N HIS A 27 -38.99 -10.56 -7.12
CA HIS A 27 -37.64 -11.07 -7.24
C HIS A 27 -36.65 -10.04 -6.71
N THR A 28 -35.58 -10.56 -6.15
CA THR A 28 -34.54 -9.80 -5.51
C THR A 28 -33.38 -9.67 -6.50
N THR A 29 -33.02 -8.44 -6.88
CA THR A 29 -31.95 -8.21 -7.85
C THR A 29 -30.83 -7.41 -7.21
N VAL A 30 -29.58 -7.87 -7.37
CA VAL A 30 -28.39 -7.12 -6.96
C VAL A 30 -28.28 -5.88 -7.85
N GLU A 31 -28.04 -4.72 -7.27
CA GLU A 31 -27.80 -3.50 -8.03
C GLU A 31 -26.67 -3.67 -9.04
N THR A 32 -27.03 -3.65 -10.32
CA THR A 32 -26.11 -3.53 -11.44
C THR A 32 -25.96 -2.07 -11.86
N PRO A 33 -24.88 -1.68 -12.56
CA PRO A 33 -24.68 -0.29 -13.03
C PRO A 33 -25.81 0.28 -13.91
N THR A 34 -26.71 -0.57 -14.40
CA THR A 34 -27.93 -0.22 -15.13
C THR A 34 -29.12 0.12 -14.24
N ASN A 35 -29.10 -0.30 -12.97
CA ASN A 35 -30.21 -0.14 -12.00
C ASN A 35 -29.84 0.80 -10.82
N MET A 36 -28.61 1.31 -10.76
CA MET A 36 -28.14 2.26 -9.74
C MET A 36 -28.58 3.70 -10.02
N SER A 37 -28.70 4.52 -8.97
CA SER A 37 -28.81 5.99 -9.09
C SER A 37 -27.61 6.56 -9.87
N PRO A 38 -27.78 7.65 -10.65
CA PRO A 38 -26.68 8.30 -11.36
C PRO A 38 -25.46 8.61 -10.47
N GLU A 39 -25.68 9.05 -9.24
CA GLU A 39 -24.62 9.38 -8.26
C GLU A 39 -23.85 8.12 -7.83
N ASN A 40 -24.56 7.05 -7.47
CA ASN A 40 -23.96 5.79 -7.05
C ASN A 40 -23.19 5.13 -8.20
N LYS A 41 -23.74 5.22 -9.42
CA LYS A 41 -23.07 4.75 -10.63
C LYS A 41 -21.77 5.50 -10.88
N ALA A 42 -21.79 6.83 -10.74
CA ALA A 42 -20.59 7.65 -10.89
C ALA A 42 -19.53 7.28 -9.83
N HIS A 43 -19.94 7.10 -8.58
CA HIS A 43 -19.04 6.67 -7.50
C HIS A 43 -18.42 5.29 -7.79
N PHE A 44 -19.24 4.31 -8.16
CA PHE A 44 -18.77 2.96 -8.50
C PHE A 44 -17.77 2.96 -9.66
N LEU A 45 -18.04 3.74 -10.71
CA LEU A 45 -17.13 3.84 -11.86
C LEU A 45 -15.80 4.50 -11.48
N ALA A 46 -15.85 5.58 -10.70
CA ALA A 46 -14.64 6.27 -10.21
C ALA A 46 -13.80 5.35 -9.31
N GLU A 47 -14.43 4.58 -8.44
CA GLU A 47 -13.74 3.61 -7.57
C GLU A 47 -13.08 2.49 -8.39
N LYS A 48 -13.78 1.94 -9.39
CA LYS A 48 -13.21 0.94 -10.30
C LYS A 48 -12.00 1.50 -11.06
N GLU A 49 -12.08 2.75 -11.53
CA GLU A 49 -10.99 3.43 -12.23
C GLU A 49 -9.79 3.66 -11.30
N ALA A 50 -10.03 4.09 -10.06
CA ALA A 50 -8.99 4.29 -9.07
C ALA A 50 -8.25 2.99 -8.73
N ILE A 51 -8.98 1.89 -8.47
CA ILE A 51 -8.40 0.56 -8.23
C ILE A 51 -7.56 0.13 -9.44
N HIS A 52 -8.10 0.27 -10.65
CA HIS A 52 -7.37 -0.09 -11.87
C HIS A 52 -6.08 0.72 -12.03
N LEU A 53 -6.11 2.03 -11.75
CA LEU A 53 -4.95 2.90 -11.84
C LEU A 53 -3.87 2.52 -10.82
N ILE A 54 -4.26 2.20 -9.58
CA ILE A 54 -3.34 1.75 -8.53
C ILE A 54 -2.69 0.43 -8.98
N LEU A 55 -3.48 -0.58 -9.34
CA LEU A 55 -2.98 -1.89 -9.77
C LEU A 55 -2.08 -1.82 -11.00
N THR A 56 -2.35 -0.93 -11.95
CA THR A 56 -1.55 -0.79 -13.17
C THR A 56 -0.19 -0.12 -12.90
N ARG A 57 -0.09 0.67 -11.83
CA ARG A 57 1.12 1.45 -11.52
C ARG A 57 2.05 0.81 -10.51
N ILE A 58 1.57 -0.13 -9.69
CA ILE A 58 2.38 -0.83 -8.69
C ILE A 58 3.14 -2.01 -9.32
N GLY A 59 4.28 -2.36 -8.72
CA GLY A 59 5.01 -3.59 -9.05
C GLY A 59 4.42 -4.82 -8.36
N ASP A 60 4.81 -6.00 -8.83
CA ASP A 60 4.38 -7.30 -8.28
C ASP A 60 4.76 -7.46 -6.79
N ASP A 61 5.85 -6.83 -6.37
CA ASP A 61 6.34 -6.78 -4.99
C ASP A 61 5.41 -6.00 -4.04
N ILE A 62 4.71 -5.00 -4.56
CA ILE A 62 3.73 -4.21 -3.81
C ILE A 62 2.33 -4.84 -3.93
N TYR A 63 2.04 -5.56 -5.01
CA TYR A 63 0.72 -6.17 -5.25
C TYR A 63 0.26 -7.05 -4.09
N SER A 64 1.14 -7.90 -3.53
CA SER A 64 0.82 -8.74 -2.38
C SER A 64 0.49 -7.97 -1.11
N THR A 65 0.82 -6.67 -1.04
CA THR A 65 0.48 -5.81 0.11
C THR A 65 -0.96 -5.29 0.01
N VAL A 66 -1.53 -5.24 -1.19
CA VAL A 66 -2.86 -4.68 -1.46
C VAL A 66 -3.87 -5.71 -1.95
N ASP A 67 -3.50 -6.99 -2.00
CA ASP A 67 -4.32 -8.09 -2.56
C ASP A 67 -5.61 -8.35 -1.77
N ALA A 68 -5.59 -8.11 -0.46
CA ALA A 68 -6.74 -8.21 0.44
C ALA A 68 -7.60 -6.94 0.50
N CYS A 69 -7.13 -5.82 -0.06
CA CYS A 69 -7.85 -4.55 -0.05
C CYS A 69 -9.02 -4.58 -1.03
N GLN A 70 -10.18 -4.03 -0.60
CA GLN A 70 -11.39 -4.02 -1.42
C GLN A 70 -11.62 -2.66 -2.08
N THR A 71 -11.05 -1.60 -1.51
CA THR A 71 -11.26 -0.22 -1.94
C THR A 71 -9.95 0.43 -2.34
N ALA A 72 -10.02 1.42 -3.24
CA ALA A 72 -8.85 2.22 -3.60
C ALA A 72 -8.22 2.94 -2.39
N GLN A 73 -9.04 3.32 -1.41
CA GLN A 73 -8.56 3.94 -0.18
C GLN A 73 -7.72 2.97 0.66
N GLU A 74 -8.21 1.76 0.92
CA GLU A 74 -7.47 0.74 1.67
C GLU A 74 -6.15 0.40 0.99
N MET A 75 -6.16 0.29 -0.35
CA MET A 75 -4.94 0.05 -1.13
C MET A 75 -3.93 1.20 -0.94
N TRP A 76 -4.39 2.46 -1.01
CA TRP A 76 -3.54 3.63 -0.83
C TRP A 76 -2.94 3.69 0.58
N GLU A 77 -3.76 3.46 1.62
CA GLU A 77 -3.32 3.42 3.01
C GLU A 77 -2.31 2.29 3.26
N ALA A 78 -2.48 1.12 2.64
CA ALA A 78 -1.54 0.01 2.75
C ALA A 78 -0.18 0.34 2.10
N ILE A 79 -0.17 0.97 0.93
CA ILE A 79 1.06 1.42 0.26
C ILE A 79 1.77 2.50 1.09
N GLU A 80 1.02 3.45 1.64
CA GLU A 80 1.58 4.50 2.51
C GLU A 80 2.25 3.89 3.75
N ARG A 81 1.61 2.91 4.39
CA ARG A 81 2.18 2.19 5.53
C ARG A 81 3.45 1.42 5.18
N LEU A 82 3.49 0.79 4.00
CA LEU A 82 4.68 0.08 3.51
C LEU A 82 5.86 1.06 3.38
N GLN A 83 5.64 2.19 2.70
CA GLN A 83 6.67 3.23 2.53
C GLN A 83 7.13 3.82 3.86
N GLN A 84 6.21 4.05 4.81
CA GLN A 84 6.57 4.50 6.15
C GLN A 84 7.40 3.45 6.91
N GLY A 85 7.04 2.17 6.84
CA GLY A 85 7.78 1.08 7.48
C GLY A 85 9.21 0.93 6.94
N GLU A 86 9.38 1.00 5.62
CA GLU A 86 10.69 1.02 4.98
C GLU A 86 11.53 2.23 5.43
N SER A 87 10.91 3.41 5.51
CA SER A 87 11.61 4.62 5.95
C SER A 87 12.07 4.54 7.41
N LEU A 88 11.25 3.97 8.31
CA LEU A 88 11.61 3.72 9.70
C LEU A 88 12.78 2.75 9.80
N ASN A 89 12.74 1.65 9.05
CA ASN A 89 13.84 0.68 8.99
C ASN A 89 15.15 1.34 8.49
N ILE A 90 15.08 2.18 7.45
CA ILE A 90 16.25 2.92 6.94
C ILE A 90 16.85 3.84 8.01
N GLN A 91 16.02 4.53 8.81
CA GLN A 91 16.53 5.35 9.90
C GLN A 91 17.19 4.51 10.99
N ASP A 92 16.62 3.37 11.37
CA ASP A 92 17.22 2.46 12.36
C ASP A 92 18.57 1.91 11.88
N VAL A 93 18.67 1.52 10.61
CA VAL A 93 19.94 1.09 9.99
C VAL A 93 20.98 2.22 10.06
N LYS A 94 20.58 3.45 9.72
CA LYS A 94 21.47 4.63 9.79
C LYS A 94 21.94 4.89 11.22
N THR A 95 21.02 4.87 12.18
CA THR A 95 21.32 5.06 13.60
C THR A 95 22.28 3.98 14.10
N ASN A 96 22.05 2.72 13.73
CA ASN A 96 22.93 1.62 14.12
C ASN A 96 24.34 1.77 13.55
N LEU A 97 24.47 2.08 12.25
CA LEU A 97 25.77 2.32 11.61
C LEU A 97 26.54 3.48 12.26
N PHE A 98 25.84 4.53 12.66
CA PHE A 98 26.44 5.65 13.37
C PHE A 98 26.99 5.22 14.75
N TRP A 99 26.22 4.45 15.51
CA TRP A 99 26.67 3.91 16.80
C TRP A 99 27.86 2.97 16.67
N GLU A 100 27.88 2.11 15.65
CA GLU A 100 29.00 1.22 15.36
C GLU A 100 30.27 2.00 15.00
N PHE A 101 30.13 3.10 14.24
CA PHE A 101 31.23 4.00 13.93
C PHE A 101 31.77 4.71 15.18
N GLU A 102 30.90 5.22 16.05
CA GLU A 102 31.30 5.90 17.29
C GLU A 102 32.08 4.96 18.22
N LYS A 103 31.72 3.68 18.25
CA LYS A 103 32.38 2.64 19.06
C LYS A 103 33.54 1.94 18.36
N PHE A 104 33.87 2.34 17.13
CA PHE A 104 34.84 1.63 16.31
C PHE A 104 36.25 1.76 16.90
N THR A 105 36.75 0.64 17.42
CA THR A 105 38.09 0.55 18.03
C THR A 105 38.83 -0.68 17.49
N PRO A 106 40.18 -0.65 17.49
CA PRO A 106 40.97 -1.85 17.21
C PRO A 106 40.69 -2.92 18.26
N HIS A 107 40.59 -4.18 17.84
CA HIS A 107 40.51 -5.29 18.78
C HIS A 107 41.89 -5.68 19.32
N ASP A 108 41.94 -6.28 20.51
CA ASP A 108 43.19 -6.80 21.06
C ASP A 108 43.75 -7.91 20.16
N GLY A 109 45.05 -7.83 19.86
CA GLY A 109 45.72 -8.75 18.95
C GLY A 109 45.32 -8.64 17.47
N GLU A 110 44.55 -7.61 17.07
CA GLU A 110 44.14 -7.43 15.68
C GLU A 110 45.29 -6.98 14.77
N SER A 111 45.40 -7.60 13.60
CA SER A 111 46.36 -7.18 12.58
C SER A 111 45.92 -5.89 11.88
N MET A 112 46.88 -5.12 11.37
CA MET A 112 46.59 -3.88 10.65
C MET A 112 45.70 -4.11 9.42
N GLU A 113 45.89 -5.22 8.71
CA GLU A 113 45.08 -5.59 7.55
C GLU A 113 43.62 -5.88 7.93
N SER A 114 43.39 -6.60 9.05
CA SER A 114 42.05 -6.86 9.58
C SER A 114 41.35 -5.56 9.98
N TYR A 115 42.06 -4.67 10.68
CA TYR A 115 41.55 -3.38 11.10
C TYR A 115 41.05 -2.55 9.89
N TYR A 116 41.90 -2.37 8.88
CA TYR A 116 41.52 -1.61 7.69
C TYR A 116 40.39 -2.28 6.92
N THR A 117 40.38 -3.61 6.82
CA THR A 117 39.29 -4.34 6.14
C THR A 117 37.95 -4.07 6.81
N ARG A 118 37.88 -4.16 8.15
CA ARG A 118 36.68 -3.82 8.93
C ARG A 118 36.28 -2.36 8.76
N PHE A 119 37.24 -1.46 8.85
CA PHE A 119 37.00 -0.02 8.71
C PHE A 119 36.41 0.31 7.33
N TYR A 120 37.02 -0.19 6.24
CA TYR A 120 36.52 0.04 4.89
C TYR A 120 35.14 -0.58 4.67
N LYS A 121 34.87 -1.75 5.26
CA LYS A 121 33.53 -2.34 5.21
C LYS A 121 32.49 -1.41 5.85
N LEU A 122 32.77 -0.93 7.06
CA LEU A 122 31.88 -0.01 7.78
C LEU A 122 31.66 1.29 6.99
N MET A 123 32.74 1.91 6.50
CA MET A 123 32.65 3.12 5.69
C MET A 123 31.83 2.92 4.40
N ASN A 124 32.02 1.79 3.72
CA ASN A 124 31.23 1.46 2.53
C ASN A 124 29.74 1.29 2.85
N GLU A 125 29.41 0.67 3.98
CA GLU A 125 28.02 0.55 4.44
C GLU A 125 27.42 1.92 4.80
N MET A 126 28.18 2.81 5.45
CA MET A 126 27.74 4.18 5.72
C MET A 126 27.46 4.95 4.43
N ILE A 127 28.37 4.90 3.45
CA ILE A 127 28.20 5.58 2.16
C ILE A 127 26.99 5.05 1.40
N ARG A 128 26.81 3.72 1.34
CA ARG A 128 25.67 3.08 0.68
C ARG A 128 24.32 3.49 1.29
N ASN A 129 24.30 3.79 2.59
CA ASN A 129 23.10 4.25 3.30
C ASN A 129 22.99 5.78 3.33
N ASN A 130 23.73 6.51 2.49
CA ASN A 130 23.70 7.98 2.41
C ASN A 130 24.01 8.68 3.74
N LEU A 131 24.91 8.10 4.55
CA LEU A 131 25.48 8.78 5.72
C LEU A 131 26.74 9.54 5.30
N THR A 132 26.74 10.86 5.48
CA THR A 132 27.91 11.69 5.20
C THR A 132 28.74 11.82 6.48
N VAL A 133 29.90 11.17 6.52
CA VAL A 133 30.88 11.38 7.61
C VAL A 133 31.65 12.65 7.29
N THR A 134 31.22 13.80 7.83
CA THR A 134 32.04 15.02 7.79
C THR A 134 33.14 14.89 8.81
N THR A 135 34.40 14.89 8.35
CA THR A 135 35.58 14.94 9.22
C THR A 135 35.47 16.10 10.20
N MET A 136 35.44 15.80 11.50
CA MET A 136 35.62 16.81 12.54
C MET A 136 37.03 17.38 12.39
N GLN A 137 37.11 18.69 12.16
CA GLN A 137 38.37 19.45 12.01
C GLN A 137 39.12 19.56 13.34
#